data_AF-A0A643CKS5-F1
#
_entry.id   AF-A0A643CKS5-F1
#
_cell.length_a   1.000
_cell.length_b   1.000
_cell.length_c   1.000
_cell.angle_alpha   90.00
_cell.angle_beta   90.00
_cell.angle_gamma   90.00
#
_symmetry.space_group_name_H-M   'P 1'
#
loop_
_entity.id
_entity.type
_entity.pdbx_description
1 polymer ?
#
loop_
_entity_poly.entity_id
_entity_poly.type
_entity_poly.pdbx_seq_one_letter_code
_entity_poly.pdbx_strand_id
1 'polypeptide(L)'
;MTATFIKTSRGKSPASLSSVGDYVQLLKPRIMCLVVFTAITGMLIAPGTIHPLIGLVSTVCVALGAGAAGAFNMWYDSDIDAIMDRTKGRPIPAGKICREQAWECGMVLATLSVFVMAIAVNYVSALLLAGSIFSYAVVYTMLLKRRTPQNIVIGGIAGAFPPVIGWASVSGTLSLESLSLFAIIFVWTPPHFWAIALLTLEEYKKANVPMLPVYCIRKTRSHILLYSIILAVVGATPGLFVKHPVLYEILATGLSATFIAYAVAVFREKGQPSHKACMGLFKYSIYYLFLLFAVVIACVH
;
A
#
# COMPACT_ATOMS: atom_id res chain seq x y z
N MET A 1 1.80 -42.89 48.51
CA MET A 1 2.10 -41.57 49.08
C MET A 1 2.88 -40.77 48.06
N THR A 2 2.35 -39.60 47.74
CA THR A 2 2.55 -38.81 46.53
C THR A 2 3.80 -37.93 46.64
N ALA A 3 4.72 -38.04 45.68
CA ALA A 3 5.80 -37.06 45.49
C ALA A 3 5.43 -36.19 44.28
N THR A 4 4.74 -35.09 44.56
CA THR A 4 4.35 -34.09 43.57
C THR A 4 5.58 -33.25 43.19
N PHE A 5 6.11 -33.46 41.99
CA PHE A 5 7.09 -32.57 41.37
C PHE A 5 6.44 -31.22 41.06
N ILE A 6 6.80 -30.19 41.82
CA ILE A 6 6.53 -28.80 41.48
C ILE A 6 7.43 -28.44 40.29
N LYS A 7 6.84 -28.44 39.08
CA LYS A 7 7.48 -27.92 37.87
C LYS A 7 7.44 -26.40 37.95
N THR A 8 8.55 -25.81 38.37
CA THR A 8 8.76 -24.35 38.37
C THR A 8 8.52 -23.78 36.98
N SER A 9 7.60 -22.82 36.88
CA SER A 9 7.29 -22.09 35.67
C SER A 9 8.53 -21.37 35.15
N ARG A 10 8.91 -21.65 33.89
CA ARG A 10 9.94 -20.86 33.19
C ARG A 10 9.58 -19.38 33.24
N GLY A 11 10.50 -18.57 33.76
CA GLY A 11 10.37 -17.13 33.87
C GLY A 11 10.03 -16.49 32.53
N LYS A 12 9.04 -15.60 32.54
CA LYS A 12 8.85 -14.61 31.49
C LYS A 12 10.10 -13.73 31.47
N SER A 13 10.75 -13.60 30.31
CA SER A 13 11.77 -12.55 30.11
C SER A 13 11.19 -11.20 30.53
N PRO A 14 11.99 -10.30 31.13
CA PRO A 14 11.52 -8.95 31.44
C PRO A 14 11.05 -8.30 30.13
N ALA A 15 9.82 -7.79 30.14
CA ALA A 15 9.26 -7.04 29.02
C ALA A 15 10.20 -5.87 28.73
N SER A 16 10.93 -5.92 27.61
CA SER A 16 11.68 -4.76 27.15
C SER A 16 10.69 -3.64 26.93
N LEU A 17 10.88 -2.51 27.62
CA LEU A 17 10.07 -1.31 27.40
C LEU A 17 10.07 -1.00 25.89
N SER A 18 8.88 -0.89 25.31
CA SER A 18 8.70 -0.59 23.89
C SER A 18 9.44 0.70 23.54
N SER A 19 10.35 0.64 22.57
CA SER A 19 11.10 1.82 22.15
C SER A 19 10.28 2.66 21.16
N VAL A 20 10.59 3.96 21.05
CA VAL A 20 10.02 4.84 19.99
C VAL A 20 10.25 4.22 18.60
N GLY A 21 11.40 3.57 18.39
CA GLY A 21 11.72 2.89 17.14
C GLY A 21 10.76 1.75 16.80
N ASP A 22 10.19 1.07 17.80
CA ASP A 22 9.21 0.01 17.59
C ASP A 22 7.86 0.59 17.15
N TYR A 23 7.46 1.75 17.69
CA TYR A 23 6.26 2.46 17.24
C TYR A 23 6.42 3.03 15.83
N VAL A 24 7.60 3.56 15.49
CA VAL A 24 7.90 4.00 14.12
C VAL A 24 7.79 2.83 13.12
N GLN A 25 8.13 1.61 13.52
CA GLN A 25 7.96 0.44 12.65
C GLN A 25 6.49 0.12 12.37
N LEU A 26 5.55 0.42 13.28
CA LEU A 26 4.10 0.25 13.03
C LEU A 26 3.64 1.10 11.84
N LEU A 27 4.25 2.27 11.65
CA LEU A 27 3.91 3.22 10.57
C LEU A 27 4.38 2.75 9.19
N LYS A 28 5.24 1.72 9.11
CA LYS A 28 5.82 1.21 7.85
C LYS A 28 6.44 2.31 6.97
N PRO A 29 7.42 3.10 7.49
CA PRO A 29 7.93 4.30 6.83
C PRO A 29 8.43 4.06 5.40
N ARG A 30 9.04 2.90 5.12
CA ARG A 30 9.51 2.53 3.78
C ARG A 30 8.39 2.46 2.73
N ILE A 31 7.20 2.00 3.12
CA ILE A 31 6.04 1.90 2.23
C ILE A 31 5.37 3.28 2.12
N MET A 32 5.36 4.02 3.23
CA MET A 32 4.76 5.34 3.32
C MET A 32 5.40 6.36 2.39
N CYS A 33 6.71 6.29 2.10
CA CYS A 33 7.39 7.25 1.22
C CYS A 33 6.72 7.37 -0.17
N LEU A 34 6.38 6.24 -0.80
CA LEU A 34 5.75 6.26 -2.13
C LEU A 34 4.30 6.75 -2.06
N VAL A 35 3.58 6.42 -0.98
CA VAL A 35 2.22 6.91 -0.71
C VAL A 35 2.19 8.44 -0.54
N VAL A 36 3.16 8.96 0.21
CA VAL A 36 3.31 10.40 0.43
C VAL A 36 3.69 11.09 -0.88
N PHE A 37 4.60 10.50 -1.65
CA PHE A 37 4.99 11.02 -2.96
C PHE A 37 3.79 11.14 -3.92
N THR A 38 2.96 10.10 -4.04
CA THR A 38 1.78 10.17 -4.94
C THR A 38 0.74 11.18 -4.45
N ALA A 39 0.58 11.36 -3.14
CA ALA A 39 -0.24 12.44 -2.59
C ALA A 39 0.30 13.83 -2.94
N ILE A 40 1.61 14.05 -2.81
CA ILE A 40 2.24 15.31 -3.22
C ILE A 40 2.06 15.53 -4.72
N THR A 41 2.21 14.50 -5.56
CA THR A 41 1.93 14.62 -6.99
C THR A 41 0.51 15.13 -7.24
N GLY A 42 -0.50 14.52 -6.62
CA GLY A 42 -1.88 14.96 -6.74
C GLY A 42 -2.10 16.42 -6.33
N MET A 43 -1.41 16.85 -5.27
CA MET A 43 -1.44 18.24 -4.79
C MET A 43 -0.79 19.22 -5.80
N LEU A 44 0.35 18.86 -6.38
CA LEU A 44 1.07 19.73 -7.32
C LEU A 44 0.35 19.93 -8.64
N ILE A 45 -0.40 18.93 -9.09
CA ILE A 45 -1.09 18.98 -10.39
C ILE A 45 -2.51 19.54 -10.31
N ALA A 46 -3.03 19.71 -9.09
CA ALA A 46 -4.39 20.21 -8.89
C ALA A 46 -4.50 21.70 -9.28
N PRO A 47 -5.63 22.12 -9.87
CA PRO A 47 -5.88 23.51 -10.18
C PRO A 47 -6.07 24.31 -8.88
N GLY A 48 -5.43 25.47 -8.82
CA GLY A 48 -5.49 26.38 -7.68
C GLY A 48 -4.15 26.52 -6.97
N THR A 49 -4.18 27.14 -5.80
CA THR A 49 -3.00 27.34 -4.97
C THR A 49 -3.31 26.93 -3.54
N ILE A 50 -2.32 26.35 -2.88
CA ILE A 50 -2.39 25.98 -1.46
C ILE A 50 -1.25 26.68 -0.74
N HIS A 51 -1.53 27.25 0.43
CA HIS A 51 -0.47 27.83 1.25
C HIS A 51 0.53 26.72 1.63
N PRO A 52 1.86 26.92 1.48
CA PRO A 52 2.85 25.84 1.68
C PRO A 52 2.73 25.12 3.03
N LEU A 53 2.41 25.85 4.10
CA LEU A 53 2.16 25.26 5.42
C LEU A 53 0.95 24.33 5.43
N ILE A 54 -0.15 24.70 4.76
CA ILE A 54 -1.37 23.86 4.67
C ILE A 54 -1.08 22.63 3.80
N GLY A 55 -0.32 22.79 2.72
CA GLY A 55 0.19 21.67 1.92
C GLY A 55 1.00 20.69 2.76
N LEU A 56 1.96 21.19 3.56
CA LEU A 56 2.74 20.36 4.48
C LEU A 56 1.84 19.63 5.50
N VAL A 57 0.86 20.33 6.10
CA VAL A 57 -0.11 19.74 7.03
C VAL A 57 -0.91 18.62 6.36
N SER A 58 -1.40 18.84 5.14
CA SER A 58 -2.11 17.83 4.33
C SER A 58 -1.23 16.59 4.10
N THR A 59 0.02 16.79 3.69
CA THR A 59 1.00 15.70 3.49
C THR A 59 1.26 14.91 4.77
N VAL A 60 1.42 15.60 5.90
CA VAL A 60 1.61 14.96 7.21
C VAL A 60 0.36 14.16 7.60
N CYS A 61 -0.84 14.68 7.38
CA CYS A 61 -2.09 13.97 7.66
C CYS A 61 -2.20 12.68 6.83
N VAL A 62 -1.85 12.71 5.53
CA VAL A 62 -1.79 11.51 4.68
C VAL A 62 -0.78 10.49 5.22
N ALA A 63 0.41 10.95 5.63
CA ALA A 63 1.43 10.09 6.23
C ALA A 63 0.94 9.43 7.52
N LEU A 64 0.34 10.20 8.44
CA LEU A 64 -0.21 9.71 9.69
C LEU A 64 -1.38 8.72 9.45
N GLY A 65 -2.26 9.00 8.50
CA GLY A 65 -3.35 8.10 8.12
C GLY A 65 -2.85 6.78 7.51
N ALA A 66 -1.86 6.83 6.63
CA ALA A 66 -1.19 5.63 6.10
C ALA A 66 -0.50 4.84 7.21
N GLY A 67 0.12 5.53 8.17
CA GLY A 67 0.72 4.92 9.36
C GLY A 67 -0.33 4.26 10.27
N ALA A 68 -1.47 4.90 10.50
CA ALA A 68 -2.60 4.34 11.24
C ALA A 68 -3.12 3.05 10.60
N ALA A 69 -3.32 3.08 9.28
CA ALA A 69 -3.69 1.91 8.49
C ALA A 69 -2.65 0.77 8.62
N GLY A 70 -1.36 1.12 8.65
CA GLY A 70 -0.25 0.21 8.93
C GLY A 70 -0.32 -0.43 10.33
N ALA A 71 -0.61 0.36 11.35
CA ALA A 71 -0.77 -0.09 12.73
C ALA A 71 -1.97 -1.03 12.89
N PHE A 72 -3.14 -0.67 12.35
CA PHE A 72 -4.31 -1.56 12.34
C PHE A 72 -4.03 -2.88 11.61
N ASN A 73 -3.27 -2.84 10.52
CA ASN A 73 -2.89 -4.06 9.83
C ASN A 73 -2.00 -4.97 10.67
N MET A 74 -0.98 -4.44 11.36
CA MET A 74 -0.15 -5.26 12.25
C MET A 74 -0.93 -5.76 13.47
N TRP A 75 -1.82 -4.93 14.02
CA TRP A 75 -2.70 -5.29 15.13
C TRP A 75 -3.61 -6.46 14.79
N TYR A 76 -4.27 -6.42 13.64
CA TYR A 76 -5.21 -7.46 13.25
C TYR A 76 -4.51 -8.74 12.79
N ASP A 77 -3.39 -8.60 12.07
CA ASP A 77 -2.64 -9.72 11.49
C ASP A 77 -1.55 -10.29 12.40
N SER A 78 -1.52 -9.92 13.68
CA SER A 78 -0.49 -10.37 14.62
C SER A 78 -0.37 -11.89 14.75
N ASP A 79 -1.49 -12.60 14.61
CA ASP A 79 -1.57 -14.06 14.66
C ASP A 79 -0.93 -14.73 13.43
N ILE A 80 -1.27 -14.26 12.23
CA ILE A 80 -0.68 -14.79 10.99
C ILE A 80 0.76 -14.32 10.80
N ASP A 81 1.11 -13.13 11.29
CA ASP A 81 2.46 -12.61 11.20
C ASP A 81 3.44 -13.43 12.06
N ALA A 82 2.98 -14.03 13.16
CA ALA A 82 3.82 -14.85 14.04
C ALA A 82 4.35 -16.13 13.38
N ILE A 83 3.70 -16.61 12.33
CA ILE A 83 4.03 -17.87 11.63
C ILE A 83 4.65 -17.67 10.25
N MET A 84 4.75 -16.42 9.78
CA MET A 84 5.34 -16.06 8.50
C MET A 84 6.79 -15.60 8.69
N ASP A 85 7.73 -16.19 7.96
CA ASP A 85 9.17 -15.88 8.10
C ASP A 85 9.47 -14.40 7.83
N ARG A 86 8.72 -13.79 6.90
CA ARG A 86 8.87 -12.38 6.56
C ARG A 86 8.40 -11.42 7.66
N THR A 87 7.44 -11.83 8.50
CA THR A 87 6.72 -10.91 9.38
C THR A 87 6.78 -11.26 10.86
N LYS A 88 7.32 -12.44 11.23
CA LYS A 88 7.57 -12.83 12.63
C LYS A 88 8.47 -11.88 13.41
N GLY A 89 9.29 -11.08 12.72
CA GLY A 89 10.15 -10.04 13.31
C GLY A 89 9.45 -8.69 13.56
N ARG A 90 8.17 -8.55 13.21
CA ARG A 90 7.40 -7.29 13.43
C ARG A 90 7.23 -7.00 14.93
N PRO A 91 6.97 -5.74 15.32
CA PRO A 91 6.92 -5.33 16.73
C PRO A 91 5.97 -6.16 17.61
N ILE A 92 4.78 -6.52 17.12
CA ILE A 92 3.79 -7.27 17.91
C ILE A 92 4.18 -8.76 18.04
N PRO A 93 4.43 -9.53 16.94
CA PRO A 93 4.84 -10.92 17.07
C PRO A 93 6.18 -11.11 17.81
N ALA A 94 7.09 -10.15 17.73
CA ALA A 94 8.36 -10.16 18.45
C ALA A 94 8.23 -9.79 19.95
N GLY A 95 7.01 -9.46 20.42
CA GLY A 95 6.75 -9.11 21.82
C GLY A 95 7.29 -7.74 22.24
N LYS A 96 7.61 -6.85 21.28
CA LYS A 96 8.15 -5.51 21.55
C LYS A 96 7.06 -4.49 21.87
N ILE A 97 5.87 -4.68 21.31
CA ILE A 97 4.69 -3.83 21.53
C ILE A 97 3.49 -4.74 21.82
N CYS A 98 2.70 -4.41 22.85
CA CYS A 98 1.46 -5.13 23.13
C CYS A 98 0.43 -4.85 22.05
N ARG A 99 -0.43 -5.84 21.76
CA ARG A 99 -1.43 -5.74 20.70
C ARG A 99 -2.34 -4.53 20.90
N GLU A 100 -2.77 -4.28 22.13
CA GLU A 100 -3.67 -3.18 22.51
C GLU A 100 -3.03 -1.82 22.25
N GLN A 101 -1.75 -1.65 22.57
CA GLN A 101 -0.99 -0.42 22.31
C GLN A 101 -0.90 -0.09 20.82
N ALA A 102 -0.76 -1.10 19.96
CA ALA A 102 -0.77 -0.88 18.52
C ALA A 102 -2.14 -0.42 17.99
N TRP A 103 -3.23 -0.93 18.58
CA TRP A 103 -4.58 -0.47 18.26
C TRP A 103 -4.82 0.97 18.73
N GLU A 104 -4.45 1.29 19.97
CA GLU A 104 -4.54 2.65 20.53
C GLU A 104 -3.75 3.65 19.68
N CYS A 105 -2.50 3.30 19.33
CA CYS A 105 -1.66 4.10 18.45
C CYS A 105 -2.34 4.34 17.09
N GLY A 106 -2.88 3.29 16.47
CA GLY A 106 -3.64 3.40 15.22
C GLY A 106 -4.85 4.33 15.35
N MET A 107 -5.63 4.21 16.42
CA MET A 107 -6.80 5.06 16.68
C MET A 107 -6.41 6.53 16.86
N VAL A 108 -5.40 6.83 17.67
CA VAL A 108 -4.91 8.20 17.88
C VAL A 108 -4.45 8.82 16.56
N LEU A 109 -3.65 8.10 15.77
CA LEU A 109 -3.16 8.58 14.49
C LEU A 109 -4.29 8.79 13.47
N ALA A 110 -5.26 7.87 13.42
CA ALA A 110 -6.41 7.97 12.51
C ALA A 110 -7.28 9.17 12.87
N THR A 111 -7.68 9.30 14.14
CA THR A 111 -8.51 10.42 14.60
C THR A 111 -7.80 11.75 14.43
N LEU A 112 -6.53 11.85 14.82
CA LEU A 112 -5.75 13.09 14.70
C LEU A 112 -5.58 13.51 13.24
N SER A 113 -5.20 12.57 12.36
CA SER A 113 -4.97 12.89 10.94
C SER A 113 -6.24 13.34 10.22
N VAL A 114 -7.38 12.67 10.46
CA VAL A 114 -8.66 13.04 9.86
C VAL A 114 -9.17 14.36 10.45
N PHE A 115 -9.09 14.53 11.77
CA PHE A 115 -9.53 15.75 12.43
C PHE A 115 -8.75 16.97 11.97
N VAL A 116 -7.41 16.89 11.97
CA VAL A 116 -6.54 17.98 11.50
C VAL A 116 -6.78 18.27 10.02
N MET A 117 -6.93 17.24 9.18
CA MET A 117 -7.28 17.43 7.76
C MET A 117 -8.60 18.20 7.59
N ALA A 118 -9.62 17.89 8.41
CA ALA A 118 -10.93 18.53 8.31
C ALA A 118 -10.88 20.02 8.68
N ILE A 119 -10.16 20.38 9.75
CA ILE A 119 -10.13 21.76 10.26
C ILE A 119 -9.10 22.63 9.54
N ALA A 120 -7.96 22.09 9.15
CA ALA A 120 -6.84 22.86 8.63
C ALA A 120 -6.79 22.89 7.09
N VAL A 121 -7.37 21.89 6.43
CA VAL A 121 -7.31 21.73 4.98
C VAL A 121 -8.70 21.85 4.36
N ASN A 122 -9.52 20.80 4.41
CA ASN A 122 -10.94 20.82 4.05
C ASN A 122 -11.62 19.48 4.37
N TYR A 123 -12.97 19.48 4.38
CA TYR A 123 -13.78 18.30 4.66
C TYR A 123 -13.70 17.21 3.57
N VAL A 124 -13.48 17.55 2.30
CA VAL A 124 -13.42 16.56 1.21
C VAL A 124 -12.19 15.68 1.36
N SER A 125 -11.01 16.27 1.55
CA SER A 125 -9.77 15.56 1.84
C SER A 125 -9.86 14.73 3.13
N ALA A 126 -10.53 15.25 4.16
CA ALA A 126 -10.73 14.53 5.42
C ALA A 126 -11.60 13.28 5.25
N LEU A 127 -12.71 13.39 4.51
CA LEU A 127 -13.59 12.25 4.22
C LEU A 127 -12.89 11.20 3.35
N LEU A 128 -12.11 11.63 2.34
CA LEU A 128 -11.31 10.72 1.52
C LEU A 128 -10.22 10.01 2.35
N LEU A 129 -9.56 10.73 3.26
CA LEU A 129 -8.58 10.15 4.18
C LEU A 129 -9.22 9.14 5.13
N ALA A 130 -10.35 9.50 5.76
CA ALA A 130 -11.10 8.59 6.62
C ALA A 130 -11.56 7.34 5.86
N GLY A 131 -12.09 7.51 4.64
CA GLY A 131 -12.50 6.43 3.76
C GLY A 131 -11.33 5.53 3.36
N SER A 132 -10.15 6.08 3.07
CA SER A 132 -8.93 5.31 2.77
C SER A 132 -8.48 4.48 3.97
N ILE A 133 -8.42 5.08 5.17
CA ILE A 133 -8.08 4.38 6.41
C ILE A 133 -9.08 3.24 6.68
N PHE A 134 -10.37 3.53 6.62
CA PHE A 134 -11.43 2.55 6.84
C PHE A 134 -11.38 1.42 5.81
N SER A 135 -11.22 1.75 4.53
CA SER A 135 -11.11 0.77 3.45
C SER A 135 -9.90 -0.14 3.64
N TYR A 136 -8.75 0.37 4.08
CA TYR A 136 -7.58 -0.47 4.35
C TYR A 136 -7.72 -1.33 5.61
N ALA A 137 -8.16 -0.72 6.70
CA ALA A 137 -8.22 -1.36 8.01
C ALA A 137 -9.37 -2.37 8.09
N VAL A 138 -10.58 -1.98 7.69
CA VAL A 138 -11.77 -2.82 7.84
C VAL A 138 -12.00 -3.66 6.59
N VAL A 139 -12.17 -3.01 5.44
CA VAL A 139 -12.56 -3.70 4.20
C VAL A 139 -11.45 -4.65 3.73
N TYR A 140 -10.23 -4.16 3.57
CA TYR A 140 -9.11 -5.01 3.15
C TYR A 140 -8.64 -5.94 4.27
N THR A 141 -8.12 -5.39 5.38
CA THR A 141 -7.41 -6.21 6.39
C THR A 141 -8.35 -7.17 7.13
N MET A 142 -9.48 -6.70 7.64
CA MET A 142 -10.36 -7.53 8.48
C MET A 142 -11.27 -8.46 7.67
N LEU A 143 -11.86 -7.94 6.59
CA LEU A 143 -12.87 -8.67 5.81
C LEU A 143 -12.26 -9.45 4.65
N LEU A 144 -11.59 -8.78 3.72
CA LEU A 144 -11.24 -9.40 2.43
C LEU A 144 -10.00 -10.30 2.53
N LYS A 145 -8.94 -9.82 3.20
CA LYS A 145 -7.61 -10.46 3.21
C LYS A 145 -7.68 -11.96 3.51
N ARG A 146 -8.49 -12.34 4.50
CA ARG A 146 -8.62 -13.73 4.97
C ARG A 146 -9.76 -14.52 4.30
N ARG A 147 -10.60 -13.90 3.47
CA ARG A 147 -11.85 -14.50 2.96
C ARG A 147 -11.90 -14.71 1.45
N THR A 148 -11.11 -13.97 0.65
CA THR A 148 -11.21 -14.03 -0.81
C THR A 148 -9.87 -13.94 -1.54
N PRO A 149 -9.69 -14.65 -2.67
CA PRO A 149 -8.55 -14.46 -3.57
C PRO A 149 -8.51 -13.13 -4.32
N GLN A 150 -9.62 -12.39 -4.32
CA GLN A 150 -9.69 -11.03 -4.89
C GLN A 150 -9.35 -9.94 -3.87
N ASN A 151 -8.79 -10.32 -2.72
CA ASN A 151 -8.46 -9.41 -1.63
C ASN A 151 -7.58 -8.23 -2.05
N ILE A 152 -6.58 -8.44 -2.90
CA ILE A 152 -5.68 -7.38 -3.38
C ILE A 152 -6.35 -6.48 -4.40
N VAL A 153 -7.20 -7.03 -5.28
CA VAL A 153 -7.88 -6.23 -6.31
C VAL A 153 -8.82 -5.25 -5.63
N ILE A 154 -9.70 -5.72 -4.75
CA ILE A 154 -10.65 -4.85 -4.05
C ILE A 154 -9.93 -4.01 -2.97
N GLY A 155 -8.96 -4.59 -2.27
CA GLY A 155 -8.18 -3.88 -1.25
C GLY A 155 -7.29 -2.78 -1.81
N GLY A 156 -6.96 -2.83 -3.11
CA GLY A 156 -6.19 -1.81 -3.81
C GLY A 156 -6.86 -0.43 -3.83
N ILE A 157 -8.19 -0.37 -3.64
CA ILE A 157 -8.94 0.90 -3.56
C ILE A 157 -8.33 1.81 -2.48
N ALA A 158 -8.03 1.26 -1.30
CA ALA A 158 -7.53 2.05 -0.18
C ALA A 158 -6.18 2.71 -0.50
N GLY A 159 -5.29 1.98 -1.17
CA GLY A 159 -3.95 2.45 -1.55
C GLY A 159 -3.95 3.43 -2.72
N ALA A 160 -5.06 3.55 -3.46
CA ALA A 160 -5.18 4.41 -4.63
C ALA A 160 -5.68 5.84 -4.31
N PHE A 161 -6.23 6.07 -3.11
CA PHE A 161 -6.70 7.39 -2.67
C PHE A 161 -5.64 8.48 -2.41
N PRO A 162 -4.38 8.20 -2.04
CA PRO A 162 -3.40 9.24 -1.72
C PRO A 162 -3.29 10.40 -2.75
N PRO A 163 -3.15 10.16 -4.07
CA PRO A 163 -3.16 11.26 -5.04
C PRO A 163 -4.48 12.03 -5.10
N VAL A 164 -5.61 11.36 -4.88
CA VAL A 164 -6.93 12.02 -4.85
C VAL A 164 -7.07 12.92 -3.62
N ILE A 165 -6.57 12.47 -2.47
CA ILE A 165 -6.57 13.26 -1.22
C ILE A 165 -5.69 14.50 -1.40
N GLY A 166 -4.51 14.32 -2.01
CA GLY A 166 -3.61 15.42 -2.36
C GLY A 166 -4.26 16.43 -3.31
N TRP A 167 -4.91 15.96 -4.37
CA TRP A 167 -5.65 16.81 -5.29
C TRP A 167 -6.75 17.61 -4.60
N ALA A 168 -7.61 16.92 -3.84
CA ALA A 168 -8.72 17.54 -3.12
C ALA A 168 -8.23 18.53 -2.05
N SER A 169 -6.98 18.41 -1.57
CA SER A 169 -6.45 19.36 -0.58
C SER A 169 -6.25 20.76 -1.15
N VAL A 170 -6.07 20.87 -2.47
CA VAL A 170 -5.95 22.14 -3.19
C VAL A 170 -7.28 22.58 -3.76
N SER A 171 -7.95 21.67 -4.50
CA SER A 171 -9.12 22.02 -5.30
C SER A 171 -10.46 21.89 -4.55
N GLY A 172 -10.48 21.21 -3.41
CA GLY A 172 -11.71 20.90 -2.66
C GLY A 172 -12.70 19.98 -3.41
N THR A 173 -12.30 19.38 -4.53
CA THR A 173 -13.18 18.60 -5.41
C THR A 173 -12.48 17.34 -5.92
N LEU A 174 -13.23 16.46 -6.59
CA LEU A 174 -12.69 15.36 -7.37
C LEU A 174 -12.87 15.69 -8.86
N SER A 175 -11.84 15.42 -9.66
CA SER A 175 -11.86 15.56 -11.12
C SER A 175 -11.48 14.25 -11.81
N LEU A 176 -11.70 14.19 -13.12
CA LEU A 176 -11.21 13.08 -13.94
C LEU A 176 -9.69 12.92 -13.89
N GLU A 177 -8.93 14.02 -13.73
CA GLU A 177 -7.47 13.95 -13.56
C GLU A 177 -7.10 13.22 -12.27
N SER A 178 -7.75 13.58 -11.15
CA SER A 178 -7.50 12.92 -9.86
C SER A 178 -7.88 11.44 -9.90
N LEU A 179 -8.97 11.10 -10.58
CA LEU A 179 -9.43 9.71 -10.76
C LEU A 179 -8.52 8.93 -11.71
N SER A 180 -7.85 9.60 -12.66
CA SER A 180 -6.83 8.95 -13.50
C SER A 180 -5.64 8.46 -12.67
N LEU A 181 -5.14 9.29 -11.73
CA LEU A 181 -4.07 8.90 -10.80
C LEU A 181 -4.49 7.77 -9.86
N PHE A 182 -5.74 7.81 -9.39
CA PHE A 182 -6.34 6.71 -8.62
C PHE A 182 -6.33 5.41 -9.43
N ALA A 183 -6.81 5.44 -10.67
CA ALA A 183 -6.92 4.27 -11.52
C ALA A 183 -5.54 3.64 -11.79
N ILE A 184 -4.49 4.45 -11.97
CA ILE A 184 -3.12 3.97 -12.14
C ILE A 184 -2.70 3.13 -10.93
N ILE A 185 -2.80 3.67 -9.70
CA ILE A 185 -2.39 2.94 -8.50
C ILE A 185 -3.27 1.71 -8.27
N PHE A 186 -4.58 1.83 -8.51
CA PHE A 186 -5.53 0.73 -8.36
C PHE A 186 -5.17 -0.46 -9.27
N VAL A 187 -4.95 -0.21 -10.57
CA VAL A 187 -4.60 -1.25 -11.55
C VAL A 187 -3.16 -1.74 -11.40
N TRP A 188 -2.26 -0.90 -10.90
CA TRP A 188 -0.87 -1.25 -10.59
C TRP A 188 -0.76 -2.21 -9.39
N THR A 189 -1.68 -2.12 -8.43
CA THR A 189 -1.59 -2.87 -7.16
C THR A 189 -1.58 -4.39 -7.35
N PRO A 190 -2.47 -5.01 -8.16
CA PRO A 190 -2.46 -6.45 -8.38
C PRO A 190 -1.16 -7.01 -8.98
N PRO A 191 -0.62 -6.53 -10.13
CA PRO A 191 0.62 -7.07 -10.68
C PRO A 191 1.81 -6.87 -9.75
N HIS A 192 1.89 -5.73 -9.04
CA HIS A 192 2.92 -5.46 -8.03
C HIS A 192 2.88 -6.50 -6.89
N PHE A 193 1.72 -6.67 -6.25
CA PHE A 193 1.61 -7.51 -5.07
C PHE A 193 1.63 -9.00 -5.41
N TRP A 194 1.01 -9.42 -6.54
CA TRP A 194 1.03 -10.81 -6.94
C TRP A 194 2.42 -11.31 -7.33
N ALA A 195 3.29 -10.44 -7.84
CA ALA A 195 4.68 -10.79 -8.12
C ALA A 195 5.41 -11.28 -6.84
N ILE A 196 5.30 -10.55 -5.73
CA ILE A 196 5.89 -10.98 -4.45
C ILE A 196 5.09 -12.13 -3.79
N ALA A 197 3.77 -12.18 -3.99
CA ALA A 197 2.94 -13.26 -3.44
C ALA A 197 3.22 -14.63 -4.08
N LEU A 198 3.70 -14.64 -5.34
CA LEU A 198 4.21 -15.86 -5.97
C LEU A 198 5.44 -16.43 -5.24
N LEU A 199 6.32 -15.56 -4.72
CA LEU A 199 7.52 -15.99 -3.98
C LEU A 199 7.23 -16.37 -2.53
N THR A 200 6.11 -15.90 -1.98
CA THR A 200 5.71 -16.12 -0.58
C THR A 200 4.48 -17.04 -0.48
N LEU A 201 4.28 -17.86 -1.52
CA LEU A 201 3.15 -18.80 -1.64
C LEU A 201 3.00 -19.72 -0.42
N GLU A 202 4.10 -20.34 -0.02
CA GLU A 202 4.10 -21.32 1.07
C GLU A 202 3.83 -20.66 2.43
N GLU A 203 4.26 -19.42 2.64
CA GLU A 203 3.90 -18.65 3.83
C GLU A 203 2.40 -18.34 3.89
N TYR A 204 1.80 -17.95 2.76
CA TYR A 204 0.35 -17.70 2.70
C TYR A 204 -0.48 -18.98 2.89
N LYS A 205 -0.01 -20.11 2.36
CA LYS A 205 -0.63 -21.43 2.62
C LYS A 205 -0.58 -21.78 4.11
N LYS A 206 0.60 -21.65 4.75
CA LYS A 206 0.76 -21.91 6.19
C LYS A 206 -0.15 -21.03 7.04
N ALA A 207 -0.35 -19.78 6.63
CA ALA A 207 -1.21 -18.82 7.31
C ALA A 207 -2.71 -18.92 6.94
N ASN A 208 -3.12 -19.89 6.13
CA ASN A 208 -4.49 -20.04 5.62
C ASN A 208 -5.04 -18.75 4.99
N VAL A 209 -4.18 -17.95 4.35
CA VAL A 209 -4.61 -16.72 3.66
C VAL A 209 -4.88 -17.07 2.19
N PRO A 210 -6.12 -16.90 1.70
CA PRO A 210 -6.54 -17.34 0.37
C PRO A 210 -6.04 -16.41 -0.75
N MET A 211 -4.74 -16.11 -0.83
CA MET A 211 -4.17 -15.27 -1.90
C MET A 211 -4.31 -15.96 -3.27
N LEU A 212 -4.55 -15.21 -4.35
CA LEU A 212 -4.73 -15.78 -5.70
C LEU A 212 -3.66 -16.82 -6.13
N PRO A 213 -2.35 -16.60 -5.90
CA PRO A 213 -1.32 -17.62 -6.14
C PRO A 213 -1.55 -18.97 -5.45
N VAL A 214 -2.16 -18.98 -4.26
CA VAL A 214 -2.45 -20.20 -3.47
C VAL A 214 -3.38 -21.13 -4.24
N TYR A 215 -4.36 -20.56 -4.96
CA TYR A 215 -5.29 -21.35 -5.76
C TYR A 215 -4.70 -21.77 -7.10
N CYS A 216 -4.06 -20.84 -7.83
CA CYS A 216 -3.56 -21.14 -9.15
C CYS A 216 -2.44 -20.19 -9.61
N ILE A 217 -1.19 -20.65 -9.52
CA ILE A 217 0.00 -19.95 -10.02
C ILE A 217 -0.17 -19.52 -11.49
N ARG A 218 -0.66 -20.43 -12.35
CA ARG A 218 -0.85 -20.14 -13.78
C ARG A 218 -1.84 -19.00 -14.01
N LYS A 219 -2.98 -19.00 -13.32
CA LYS A 219 -3.97 -17.91 -13.44
C LYS A 219 -3.38 -16.60 -12.92
N THR A 220 -2.66 -16.62 -11.79
CA THR A 220 -1.98 -15.42 -11.27
C THR A 220 -1.01 -14.83 -12.30
N ARG A 221 -0.18 -15.66 -12.95
CA ARG A 221 0.72 -15.20 -14.02
C ARG A 221 -0.03 -14.53 -15.18
N SER A 222 -1.14 -15.12 -15.61
CA SER A 222 -2.01 -14.53 -16.63
C SER A 222 -2.62 -13.20 -16.17
N HIS A 223 -3.06 -13.10 -14.91
CA HIS A 223 -3.64 -11.87 -14.38
C HIS A 223 -2.57 -10.78 -14.22
N ILE A 224 -1.35 -11.12 -13.81
CA ILE A 224 -0.22 -10.18 -13.78
C ILE A 224 0.00 -9.57 -15.17
N LEU A 225 0.01 -10.39 -16.23
CA LEU A 225 0.17 -9.90 -17.59
C LEU A 225 -1.03 -9.06 -18.04
N LEU A 226 -2.26 -9.52 -17.80
CA LEU A 226 -3.48 -8.81 -18.16
C LEU A 226 -3.54 -7.43 -17.49
N TYR A 227 -3.34 -7.36 -16.17
CA TYR A 227 -3.34 -6.09 -15.44
C TYR A 227 -2.18 -5.18 -15.86
N SER A 228 -1.02 -5.73 -16.25
CA SER A 228 0.07 -4.92 -16.83
C SER A 228 -0.31 -4.27 -18.16
N ILE A 229 -1.09 -4.95 -19.00
CA ILE A 229 -1.58 -4.39 -20.27
C ILE A 229 -2.65 -3.33 -19.99
N ILE A 230 -3.59 -3.60 -19.08
CA ILE A 230 -4.58 -2.60 -18.66
C ILE A 230 -3.89 -1.38 -18.04
N LEU A 231 -2.84 -1.59 -17.23
CA LEU A 231 -2.05 -0.52 -16.64
C LEU A 231 -1.38 0.35 -17.70
N ALA A 232 -0.95 -0.20 -18.84
CA ALA A 232 -0.39 0.62 -19.92
C ALA A 232 -1.44 1.57 -20.51
N VAL A 233 -2.69 1.10 -20.70
CA VAL A 233 -3.80 1.93 -21.19
C VAL A 233 -4.19 2.98 -20.15
N VAL A 234 -4.33 2.58 -18.89
CA VAL A 234 -4.67 3.49 -17.79
C VAL A 234 -3.53 4.49 -17.52
N GLY A 235 -2.28 4.06 -17.65
CA GLY A 235 -1.09 4.88 -17.50
C GLY A 235 -0.94 5.95 -18.59
N ALA A 236 -1.58 5.80 -19.74
CA ALA A 236 -1.65 6.85 -20.76
C ALA A 236 -2.68 7.95 -20.43
N THR A 237 -3.65 7.68 -19.54
CA THR A 237 -4.76 8.62 -19.29
C THR A 237 -4.35 10.02 -18.80
N PRO A 238 -3.26 10.22 -18.02
CA PRO A 238 -2.81 11.57 -17.69
C PRO A 238 -2.38 12.40 -18.91
N GLY A 239 -1.99 11.76 -20.03
CA GLY A 239 -1.66 12.43 -21.28
C GLY A 239 -2.80 13.27 -21.87
N LEU A 240 -4.05 13.01 -21.45
CA LEU A 240 -5.22 13.80 -21.83
C LEU A 240 -5.30 15.16 -21.13
N PHE A 241 -4.56 15.35 -20.03
CA PHE A 241 -4.70 16.50 -19.14
C PHE A 241 -3.41 17.32 -18.96
N VAL A 242 -2.25 16.76 -19.29
CA VAL A 242 -0.96 17.46 -19.17
C VAL A 242 -0.72 18.45 -20.31
N LYS A 243 0.12 19.47 -20.09
CA LYS A 243 0.47 20.48 -21.11
C LYS A 243 1.38 19.94 -22.22
N HIS A 244 2.22 18.97 -21.90
CA HIS A 244 3.17 18.35 -22.84
C HIS A 244 2.79 16.89 -23.13
N PRO A 245 1.66 16.62 -23.81
CA PRO A 245 1.09 15.27 -23.95
C PRO A 245 1.97 14.33 -24.76
N VAL A 246 2.62 14.82 -25.83
CA VAL A 246 3.50 13.98 -26.67
C VAL A 246 4.72 13.50 -25.88
N LEU A 247 5.35 14.38 -25.09
CA LEU A 247 6.48 14.01 -24.24
C LEU A 247 6.06 13.00 -23.17
N TYR A 248 4.91 13.26 -22.54
CA TYR A 248 4.31 12.35 -21.56
C TYR A 248 4.09 10.94 -22.15
N GLU A 249 3.43 10.84 -23.30
CA GLU A 249 3.09 9.56 -23.94
C GLU A 249 4.33 8.76 -24.35
N ILE A 250 5.37 9.41 -24.86
CA ILE A 250 6.64 8.73 -25.19
C ILE A 250 7.25 8.08 -23.95
N LEU A 251 7.33 8.83 -22.84
CA LEU A 251 7.91 8.35 -21.59
C LEU A 251 7.03 7.29 -20.92
N ALA A 252 5.72 7.52 -20.84
CA ALA A 252 4.74 6.59 -20.26
C ALA A 252 4.69 5.27 -21.05
N THR A 253 4.78 5.32 -22.38
CA THR A 253 4.85 4.13 -23.25
C THR A 253 6.12 3.34 -23.00
N GLY A 254 7.29 4.01 -22.91
CA GLY A 254 8.56 3.34 -22.62
C GLY A 254 8.56 2.62 -21.27
N LEU A 255 8.04 3.29 -20.24
CA LEU A 255 7.86 2.72 -18.90
C LEU A 255 6.90 1.51 -18.93
N SER A 256 5.77 1.64 -19.62
CA SER A 256 4.74 0.60 -19.68
C SER A 256 5.18 -0.61 -20.50
N ALA A 257 5.89 -0.40 -21.62
CA ALA A 257 6.47 -1.47 -22.43
C ALA A 257 7.49 -2.30 -21.62
N THR A 258 8.31 -1.62 -20.80
CA THR A 258 9.26 -2.29 -19.91
C THR A 258 8.56 -3.07 -18.80
N PHE A 259 7.49 -2.50 -18.21
CA PHE A 259 6.67 -3.21 -17.22
C PHE A 259 6.06 -4.49 -17.81
N ILE A 260 5.49 -4.39 -19.02
CA ILE A 260 4.93 -5.52 -19.75
C ILE A 260 6.02 -6.56 -20.06
N ALA A 261 7.23 -6.15 -20.43
CA ALA A 261 8.33 -7.09 -20.67
C ALA A 261 8.66 -7.92 -19.42
N TYR A 262 8.71 -7.30 -18.23
CA TYR A 262 8.85 -8.03 -16.96
C TYR A 262 7.64 -8.94 -16.67
N ALA A 263 6.42 -8.48 -16.96
CA ALA A 263 5.22 -9.29 -16.78
C ALA A 263 5.19 -10.51 -17.73
N VAL A 264 5.65 -10.35 -18.97
CA VAL A 264 5.82 -11.43 -19.95
C VAL A 264 6.88 -12.42 -19.47
N ALA A 265 7.97 -11.95 -18.87
CA ALA A 265 8.97 -12.84 -18.27
C ALA A 265 8.33 -13.70 -17.17
N VAL A 266 7.57 -13.11 -16.25
CA VAL A 266 6.81 -13.86 -15.22
C VAL A 266 5.78 -14.80 -15.83
N PHE A 267 5.12 -14.41 -16.92
CA PHE A 267 4.11 -15.22 -17.62
C PHE A 267 4.71 -16.46 -18.30
N ARG A 268 5.91 -16.33 -18.88
CA ARG A 268 6.60 -17.40 -19.61
C ARG A 268 7.24 -18.45 -18.69
N GLU A 269 7.40 -18.15 -17.41
CA GLU A 269 7.91 -19.10 -16.40
C GLU A 269 7.07 -20.38 -16.36
N LYS A 270 7.74 -21.53 -16.28
CA LYS A 270 7.12 -22.86 -16.17
C LYS A 270 7.42 -23.44 -14.79
N GLY A 271 6.43 -24.09 -14.18
CA GLY A 271 6.59 -24.68 -12.85
C GLY A 271 6.69 -23.62 -11.75
N GLN A 272 7.62 -23.81 -10.82
CA GLN A 272 7.78 -22.97 -9.62
C GLN A 272 8.11 -21.50 -9.98
N PRO A 273 7.66 -20.51 -9.20
CA PRO A 273 7.97 -19.11 -9.46
C PRO A 273 9.46 -18.79 -9.34
N SER A 274 10.07 -18.31 -10.43
CA SER A 274 11.44 -17.83 -10.45
C SER A 274 11.60 -16.55 -9.62
N HIS A 275 12.56 -16.57 -8.69
CA HIS A 275 12.92 -15.40 -7.90
C HIS A 275 13.35 -14.23 -8.78
N LYS A 276 14.13 -14.46 -9.83
CA LYS A 276 14.64 -13.41 -10.73
C LYS A 276 13.50 -12.68 -11.44
N ALA A 277 12.56 -13.42 -12.04
CA ALA A 277 11.45 -12.84 -12.79
C ALA A 277 10.49 -12.08 -11.87
N CYS A 278 10.05 -12.71 -10.77
CA CYS A 278 9.07 -12.12 -9.86
C CYS A 278 9.64 -10.91 -9.10
N MET A 279 10.88 -11.00 -8.61
CA MET A 279 11.53 -9.89 -7.92
C MET A 279 11.91 -8.76 -8.90
N GLY A 280 12.25 -9.09 -10.15
CA GLY A 280 12.47 -8.11 -11.21
C GLY A 280 11.24 -7.26 -11.47
N LEU A 281 10.09 -7.90 -11.68
CA LEU A 281 8.80 -7.20 -11.83
C LEU A 281 8.44 -6.39 -10.59
N PHE A 282 8.57 -6.97 -9.39
CA PHE A 282 8.27 -6.27 -8.13
C PHE A 282 9.11 -5.00 -7.97
N LYS A 283 10.43 -5.07 -8.16
CA LYS A 283 11.31 -3.90 -8.07
C LYS A 283 10.99 -2.87 -9.16
N TYR A 284 10.87 -3.32 -10.41
CA TYR A 284 10.54 -2.42 -11.52
C TYR A 284 9.20 -1.73 -11.31
N SER A 285 8.21 -2.41 -10.74
CA SER A 285 6.89 -1.82 -10.51
C SER A 285 6.93 -0.62 -9.54
N ILE A 286 7.84 -0.61 -8.57
CA ILE A 286 8.05 0.54 -7.68
C ILE A 286 8.68 1.71 -8.46
N TYR A 287 9.70 1.42 -9.26
CA TYR A 287 10.32 2.42 -10.14
C TYR A 287 9.35 2.98 -11.17
N TYR A 288 8.53 2.11 -11.79
CA TYR A 288 7.49 2.49 -12.74
C TYR A 288 6.54 3.50 -12.12
N LEU A 289 6.00 3.21 -10.94
CA LEU A 289 5.02 4.10 -10.32
C LEU A 289 5.65 5.44 -9.95
N PHE A 290 6.86 5.43 -9.37
CA PHE A 290 7.60 6.64 -9.05
C PHE A 290 7.89 7.49 -10.30
N LEU A 291 8.46 6.87 -11.34
CA LEU A 291 8.84 7.57 -12.57
C LEU A 291 7.62 8.08 -13.33
N LEU A 292 6.55 7.29 -13.43
CA LEU A 292 5.33 7.72 -14.12
C LEU A 292 4.73 8.96 -13.44
N PHE A 293 4.62 8.97 -12.11
CA PHE A 293 4.13 10.13 -11.37
C PHE A 293 5.08 11.33 -11.46
N ALA A 294 6.40 11.11 -11.49
CA ALA A 294 7.37 12.18 -11.74
C ALA A 294 7.22 12.78 -13.16
N VAL A 295 6.95 11.94 -14.16
CA VAL A 295 6.68 12.38 -15.55
C VAL A 295 5.38 13.17 -15.63
N VAL A 296 4.33 12.77 -14.89
CA VAL A 296 3.10 13.57 -14.77
C VAL A 296 3.44 14.98 -14.26
N ILE A 297 4.17 15.10 -13.15
CA ILE A 297 4.56 16.41 -12.60
C ILE A 297 5.34 17.24 -13.63
N ALA A 298 6.32 16.63 -14.28
CA ALA A 298 7.18 17.31 -15.24
C ALA A 298 6.45 17.80 -16.50
N CYS A 299 5.31 17.18 -16.86
CA CYS A 299 4.55 17.52 -18.05
C CYS A 299 3.32 18.40 -17.79
N VAL A 300 2.90 18.55 -16.52
CA VAL A 300 1.75 19.38 -16.12
C VAL A 300 2.08 20.87 -16.09
N HIS A 301 3.31 21.23 -15.72
CA HIS A 301 3.77 22.62 -15.67
C HIS A 301 4.30 23.08 -17.02
#